data_AF-A0A509L1I7-F1
#
_entry.id   AF-A0A509L1I7-F1
#
_cell.length_a   1.000
_cell.length_b   1.000
_cell.length_c   1.000
_cell.angle_alpha   90.00
_cell.angle_beta   90.00
_cell.angle_gamma   90.00
#
_symmetry.space_group_name_H-M   'P 1'
#
loop_
_entity.id
_entity.type
_entity.pdbx_description
1 polymer ?
#
loop_
_entity_poly.entity_id
_entity_poly.type
_entity_poly.pdbx_seq_one_letter_code
_entity_poly.pdbx_strand_id
1 'polypeptide(L)'
;KGADVFIHEIMPSSEEFALHAKMPLENAESVMNEHTTPDELGRIFSIAKPRLGVGSHFVLGDALIDTAFKRWRTTYDGPVLLAHDMTVINVSPEQIVSRQAITSLLASPPEAPILEGVDMKPGSPSKAQRPSWLTKTRLDYKE
;
A
#
# COMPACT_ATOMS: atom_id res chain seq x y z
N LYS A 1 1.09 4.11 -20.25
CA LYS A 1 0.57 3.07 -21.18
C LYS A 1 1.68 2.05 -21.42
N GLY A 2 1.35 0.76 -21.54
CA GLY A 2 2.32 -0.32 -21.83
C GLY A 2 3.29 -0.65 -20.69
N ALA A 3 2.92 -0.38 -19.44
CA ALA A 3 3.78 -0.70 -18.29
C ALA A 3 3.81 -2.22 -18.05
N ASP A 4 4.94 -2.75 -17.57
CA ASP A 4 4.99 -4.14 -17.12
C ASP A 4 4.05 -4.36 -15.92
N VAL A 5 4.12 -3.47 -14.94
CA VAL A 5 3.27 -3.48 -13.75
C VAL A 5 2.66 -2.09 -13.59
N PHE A 6 1.33 -2.01 -13.47
CA PHE A 6 0.62 -0.77 -13.16
C PHE A 6 -0.11 -0.95 -11.84
N ILE A 7 0.40 -0.32 -10.79
CA ILE A 7 -0.22 -0.26 -9.46
C ILE A 7 -1.10 0.98 -9.34
N HIS A 8 -2.34 0.82 -8.90
CA HIS A 8 -3.27 1.91 -8.62
C HIS A 8 -4.08 1.59 -7.35
N GLU A 9 -4.62 2.62 -6.70
CA GLU A 9 -5.64 2.40 -5.68
C GLU A 9 -6.85 1.66 -6.26
N ILE A 10 -7.51 0.87 -5.42
CA ILE A 10 -8.81 0.28 -5.70
C ILE A 10 -9.60 0.35 -4.41
N MET A 11 -10.86 0.73 -4.49
CA MET A 11 -11.75 0.90 -3.35
C MET A 11 -13.09 0.18 -3.60
N PRO A 12 -13.83 -0.24 -2.56
CA PRO A 12 -15.14 -0.88 -2.71
C PRO A 12 -16.21 0.12 -3.22
N SER A 13 -17.46 -0.30 -3.43
CA SER A 13 -18.53 0.67 -3.75
C SER A 13 -18.90 1.53 -2.53
N SER A 14 -19.58 2.66 -2.75
CA SER A 14 -20.10 3.51 -1.68
C SER A 14 -20.97 2.74 -0.68
N GLU A 15 -21.80 1.80 -1.14
CA GLU A 15 -22.65 0.98 -0.28
C GLU A 15 -21.84 -0.01 0.57
N GLU A 16 -20.83 -0.65 -0.03
CA GLU A 16 -19.94 -1.56 0.66
C GLU A 16 -19.09 -0.83 1.70
N PHE A 17 -18.59 0.36 1.34
CA PHE A 17 -17.84 1.22 2.25
C PHE A 17 -18.71 1.70 3.41
N ALA A 18 -19.93 2.18 3.13
CA ALA A 18 -20.90 2.60 4.14
C ALA A 18 -21.20 1.48 5.13
N LEU A 19 -21.44 0.27 4.63
CA LEU A 19 -21.72 -0.92 5.44
C LEU A 19 -20.53 -1.29 6.32
N HIS A 20 -19.33 -1.34 5.74
CA HIS A 20 -18.11 -1.72 6.46
C HIS A 20 -17.76 -0.70 7.55
N ALA A 21 -17.75 0.59 7.20
CA ALA A 21 -17.38 1.67 8.09
C ALA A 21 -18.51 2.09 9.04
N LYS A 22 -19.71 1.50 8.91
CA LYS A 22 -20.90 1.79 9.73
C LYS A 22 -21.26 3.28 9.70
N MET A 23 -21.25 3.87 8.50
CA MET A 23 -21.54 5.28 8.28
C MET A 23 -22.74 5.49 7.36
N PRO A 24 -23.40 6.66 7.39
CA PRO A 24 -24.44 7.01 6.42
C PRO A 24 -23.93 6.93 4.97
N LEU A 25 -24.80 6.48 4.05
CA LEU A 25 -24.44 6.33 2.64
C LEU A 25 -23.96 7.64 2.01
N GLU A 26 -24.62 8.76 2.31
CA GLU A 26 -24.24 10.09 1.80
C GLU A 26 -22.79 10.45 2.15
N ASN A 27 -22.34 10.13 3.37
CA ASN A 27 -20.95 10.35 3.76
C ASN A 27 -19.99 9.42 3.01
N ALA A 28 -20.39 8.16 2.82
CA ALA A 28 -19.60 7.19 2.06
C ALA A 28 -19.47 7.60 0.58
N GLU A 29 -20.55 8.07 -0.04
CA GLU A 29 -20.54 8.62 -1.41
C GLU A 29 -19.61 9.82 -1.53
N SER A 30 -19.65 10.75 -0.56
CA SER A 30 -18.74 11.90 -0.55
C SER A 30 -17.26 11.50 -0.51
N VAL A 31 -16.91 10.40 0.16
CA VAL A 31 -15.54 9.87 0.18
C VAL A 31 -15.24 9.14 -1.11
N MET A 32 -16.13 8.25 -1.53
CA MET A 32 -15.91 7.34 -2.65
C MET A 32 -15.90 8.01 -4.02
N ASN A 33 -16.51 9.18 -4.17
CA ASN A 33 -16.41 9.99 -5.39
C ASN A 33 -14.99 10.51 -5.68
N GLU A 34 -14.09 10.48 -4.69
CA GLU A 34 -12.68 10.85 -4.83
C GLU A 34 -11.76 9.63 -5.02
N HIS A 35 -12.35 8.43 -5.13
CA HIS A 35 -11.63 7.16 -5.22
C HIS A 35 -12.02 6.36 -6.46
N THR A 36 -11.21 5.35 -6.77
CA THR A 36 -11.42 4.51 -7.94
C THR A 36 -12.04 3.16 -7.56
N THR A 37 -13.23 2.87 -8.10
CA THR A 37 -13.90 1.57 -7.95
C THR A 37 -13.27 0.49 -8.86
N PRO A 38 -13.56 -0.81 -8.66
CA PRO A 38 -12.90 -1.87 -9.43
C PRO A 38 -13.21 -1.83 -10.94
N ASP A 39 -14.44 -1.48 -11.33
CA ASP A 39 -14.82 -1.38 -12.74
C ASP A 39 -14.24 -0.12 -13.40
N GLU A 40 -14.12 0.99 -12.67
CA GLU A 40 -13.40 2.18 -13.15
C GLU A 40 -11.91 1.88 -13.37
N LEU A 41 -11.28 1.20 -12.41
CA LEU A 41 -9.89 0.79 -12.54
C LEU A 41 -9.70 -0.17 -13.72
N GLY A 42 -10.62 -1.09 -13.95
CA GLY A 42 -10.59 -1.93 -15.15
C GLY A 42 -10.66 -1.12 -16.45
N ARG A 43 -11.48 -0.05 -16.53
CA ARG A 43 -11.48 0.86 -17.70
C ARG A 43 -10.13 1.55 -17.87
N ILE A 44 -9.51 2.00 -16.78
CA ILE A 44 -8.16 2.59 -16.79
C ILE A 44 -7.15 1.58 -17.34
N PHE A 45 -7.19 0.32 -16.90
CA PHE A 45 -6.30 -0.72 -17.42
C PHE A 45 -6.58 -1.09 -18.88
N SER A 46 -7.83 -1.07 -19.34
CA SER A 46 -8.17 -1.25 -20.75
C SER A 46 -7.56 -0.17 -21.65
N ILE A 47 -7.41 1.06 -21.15
CA ILE A 47 -6.72 2.16 -21.84
C ILE A 47 -5.20 2.02 -21.71
N ALA A 48 -4.71 1.68 -20.52
CA ALA A 48 -3.29 1.66 -20.21
C ALA A 48 -2.56 0.43 -20.75
N LYS A 49 -3.27 -0.69 -20.88
CA LYS A 49 -2.80 -2.01 -21.34
C LYS A 49 -1.51 -2.46 -20.64
N PRO A 50 -1.49 -2.60 -19.30
CA PRO A 50 -0.33 -3.15 -18.62
C PRO A 50 -0.20 -4.66 -18.87
N ARG A 51 1.01 -5.22 -18.66
CA ARG A 51 1.19 -6.69 -18.62
C ARG A 51 0.56 -7.28 -17.34
N LEU A 52 0.60 -6.54 -16.23
CA LEU A 52 -0.11 -6.84 -14.97
C LEU A 52 -0.71 -5.55 -14.37
N GLY A 53 -2.04 -5.52 -14.18
CA GLY A 53 -2.70 -4.50 -13.37
C GLY A 53 -2.73 -4.90 -11.89
N VAL A 54 -2.43 -3.97 -10.99
CA VAL A 54 -2.39 -4.23 -9.54
C VAL A 54 -3.27 -3.23 -8.81
N GLY A 55 -4.24 -3.74 -8.05
CA GLY A 55 -5.03 -2.95 -7.12
C GLY A 55 -4.38 -2.96 -5.74
N SER A 56 -4.21 -1.80 -5.11
CA SER A 56 -3.73 -1.64 -3.75
C SER A 56 -4.62 -0.66 -2.98
N HIS A 57 -4.32 -0.38 -1.70
CA HIS A 57 -5.12 0.51 -0.87
C HIS A 57 -6.57 0.00 -0.65
N PHE A 58 -6.77 -1.31 -0.60
CA PHE A 58 -8.07 -1.93 -0.42
C PHE A 58 -8.19 -2.57 0.96
N VAL A 59 -9.36 -2.47 1.59
CA VAL A 59 -9.63 -3.23 2.82
C VAL A 59 -9.86 -4.68 2.44
N LEU A 60 -8.82 -5.50 2.64
CA LEU A 60 -8.84 -6.93 2.36
C LEU A 60 -9.62 -7.69 3.44
N GLY A 61 -10.95 -7.62 3.35
CA GLY A 61 -11.85 -8.51 4.07
C GLY A 61 -12.40 -9.57 3.12
N ASP A 62 -12.57 -10.80 3.60
CA ASP A 62 -13.10 -11.94 2.82
C ASP A 62 -14.40 -11.62 2.08
N ALA A 63 -15.22 -10.73 2.63
CA ALA A 63 -16.50 -10.32 2.05
C ALA A 63 -16.38 -9.49 0.75
N LEU A 64 -15.24 -8.82 0.51
CA LEU A 64 -15.12 -7.83 -0.58
C LEU A 64 -14.22 -8.27 -1.73
N ILE A 65 -13.39 -9.30 -1.54
CA ILE A 65 -12.42 -9.77 -2.54
C ILE A 65 -13.14 -10.27 -3.81
N ASP A 66 -14.14 -11.15 -3.65
CA ASP A 66 -14.89 -11.71 -4.77
C ASP A 66 -15.59 -10.63 -5.59
N THR A 67 -16.21 -9.67 -4.90
CA THR A 67 -16.93 -8.57 -5.57
C THR A 67 -15.97 -7.64 -6.28
N ALA A 68 -14.80 -7.35 -5.70
CA ALA A 68 -13.76 -6.59 -6.37
C ALA A 68 -13.34 -7.24 -7.69
N PHE A 69 -13.02 -8.54 -7.70
CA PHE A 69 -12.68 -9.25 -8.93
C PHE A 69 -13.84 -9.30 -9.92
N LYS A 70 -15.07 -9.58 -9.47
CA LYS A 70 -16.25 -9.61 -10.36
C LYS A 70 -16.48 -8.28 -11.07
N ARG A 71 -16.40 -7.14 -10.34
CA ARG A 71 -16.58 -5.80 -10.93
C ARG A 71 -15.42 -5.44 -11.87
N TRP A 72 -14.19 -5.73 -11.48
CA TRP A 72 -13.01 -5.48 -12.30
C TRP A 72 -13.10 -6.20 -13.66
N ARG A 73 -13.62 -7.43 -13.67
CA ARG A 73 -13.85 -8.24 -14.88
C ARG A 73 -14.96 -7.72 -15.80
N THR A 74 -15.78 -6.78 -15.35
CA THR A 74 -16.79 -6.15 -16.23
C THR A 74 -16.17 -5.20 -17.25
N THR A 75 -14.94 -4.73 -17.00
CA THR A 75 -14.28 -3.70 -17.83
C THR A 75 -12.85 -4.03 -18.22
N TYR A 76 -12.26 -5.11 -17.68
CA TYR A 76 -10.90 -5.55 -18.00
C TYR A 76 -10.72 -7.07 -17.86
N ASP A 77 -10.28 -7.71 -18.94
CA ASP A 77 -10.03 -9.15 -19.00
C ASP A 77 -8.55 -9.55 -18.79
N GLY A 78 -7.64 -8.56 -18.73
CA GLY A 78 -6.21 -8.83 -18.61
C GLY A 78 -5.78 -9.37 -17.24
N PRO A 79 -4.48 -9.64 -17.07
CA PRO A 79 -3.94 -10.11 -15.79
C PRO A 79 -4.08 -9.05 -14.71
N VAL A 80 -4.62 -9.46 -13.56
CA VAL A 80 -4.86 -8.59 -12.42
C VAL A 80 -4.37 -9.24 -11.13
N LEU A 81 -3.92 -8.40 -10.20
CA LEU A 81 -3.52 -8.79 -8.85
C LEU A 81 -4.14 -7.81 -7.85
N LEU A 82 -4.83 -8.34 -6.84
CA LEU A 82 -5.19 -7.56 -5.67
C LEU A 82 -4.05 -7.73 -4.65
N ALA A 83 -3.29 -6.67 -4.38
CA ALA A 83 -2.09 -6.74 -3.55
C ALA A 83 -2.46 -6.82 -2.07
N HIS A 84 -1.87 -7.79 -1.38
CA HIS A 84 -1.90 -7.92 0.07
C HIS A 84 -0.53 -7.56 0.65
N ASP A 85 -0.46 -7.30 1.96
CA ASP A 85 0.82 -7.10 2.64
C ASP A 85 1.80 -8.22 2.30
N MET A 86 3.06 -7.84 2.08
CA MET A 86 4.15 -8.76 1.70
C MET A 86 4.02 -9.40 0.31
N THR A 87 3.13 -8.89 -0.55
CA THR A 87 3.12 -9.25 -1.98
C THR A 87 4.44 -8.81 -2.64
N VAL A 88 5.10 -9.75 -3.30
CA VAL A 88 6.31 -9.51 -4.09
C VAL A 88 5.99 -9.76 -5.56
N ILE A 89 6.42 -8.83 -6.42
CA ILE A 89 6.26 -8.92 -7.87
C ILE A 89 7.66 -8.96 -8.49
N ASN A 90 8.03 -10.09 -9.08
CA ASN A 90 9.26 -10.25 -9.84
C ASN A 90 8.96 -10.02 -11.33
N VAL A 91 9.67 -9.08 -11.96
CA VAL A 91 9.48 -8.71 -13.37
C VAL A 91 10.71 -9.08 -14.17
N SER A 92 10.54 -9.85 -15.25
CA SER A 92 11.56 -10.11 -16.26
C SER A 92 10.99 -9.85 -17.66
N PRO A 93 11.84 -9.83 -18.72
CA PRO A 93 11.34 -9.76 -20.09
C PRO A 93 10.34 -10.88 -20.40
N GLU A 94 10.59 -12.09 -19.91
CA GLU A 94 9.82 -13.30 -20.23
C GLU A 94 8.53 -13.42 -19.40
N GLN A 95 8.56 -13.04 -18.11
CA GLN A 95 7.45 -13.28 -17.20
C GLN A 95 7.33 -12.26 -16.07
N ILE A 96 6.13 -12.19 -15.49
CA ILE A 96 5.84 -11.50 -14.24
C ILE A 96 5.34 -12.55 -13.25
N VAL A 97 6.00 -12.67 -12.11
CA VAL A 97 5.67 -13.65 -11.06
C VAL A 97 5.27 -12.91 -9.79
N SER A 98 4.05 -13.14 -9.32
CA SER A 98 3.58 -12.69 -8.01
C SER A 98 3.76 -13.80 -6.97
N ARG A 99 4.21 -13.43 -5.77
CA ARG A 99 4.41 -14.34 -4.64
C ARG A 99 4.20 -13.61 -3.31
N GLN A 100 4.10 -14.35 -2.23
CA GLN A 100 4.03 -13.80 -0.87
C GLN A 100 5.39 -13.98 -0.19
N ALA A 101 5.94 -12.90 0.36
CA ALA A 101 7.14 -12.98 1.17
C ALA A 101 6.79 -13.51 2.56
N ILE A 102 7.47 -14.59 2.95
CA ILE A 102 7.45 -15.10 4.32
C ILE A 102 8.61 -14.42 5.06
N THR A 103 8.29 -13.62 6.06
CA THR A 103 9.28 -12.85 6.85
C THR A 103 9.17 -13.17 8.33
N SER A 104 10.22 -12.85 9.09
CA SER A 104 10.20 -12.97 10.54
C SER A 104 9.34 -11.86 11.14
N LEU A 105 8.36 -12.23 11.97
CA LEU A 105 7.60 -11.28 12.78
C LEU A 105 8.44 -10.60 13.88
N LEU A 106 9.66 -11.11 14.11
CA LEU A 106 10.63 -10.59 15.08
C LEU A 106 11.89 -10.09 14.38
N ALA A 107 11.76 -9.56 13.16
CA ALA A 107 12.91 -9.09 12.40
C ALA A 107 13.66 -7.98 13.16
N SER A 108 14.98 -8.13 13.24
CA SER A 108 15.89 -7.06 13.64
C SER A 108 16.45 -6.37 12.39
N PRO A 109 16.82 -5.08 12.48
CA PRO A 109 17.53 -4.42 11.39
C PRO A 109 18.79 -5.23 11.02
N PRO A 110 19.09 -5.41 9.72
CA PRO A 110 20.36 -6.01 9.33
C PRO A 110 21.52 -5.08 9.70
N GLU A 111 22.73 -5.63 9.80
CA GLU A 111 23.93 -4.81 9.89
C GLU A 111 24.02 -3.88 8.68
N ALA A 112 24.26 -2.59 8.93
CA ALA A 112 24.37 -1.61 7.87
C ALA A 112 25.60 -1.91 6.99
N PRO A 113 25.47 -1.83 5.65
CA PRO A 113 26.62 -1.98 4.78
C PRO A 113 27.62 -0.84 5.00
N ILE A 114 28.92 -1.16 4.94
CA ILE A 114 29.97 -0.15 4.92
C ILE A 114 30.03 0.44 3.51
N LEU A 115 29.71 1.72 3.38
CA LEU A 115 29.75 2.44 2.10
C LEU A 115 31.15 3.04 1.90
N GLU A 116 31.83 2.67 0.82
CA GLU A 116 33.15 3.20 0.49
C GLU A 116 33.08 4.72 0.27
N GLY A 117 33.99 5.46 0.92
CA GLY A 117 34.05 6.92 0.84
C GLY A 117 32.99 7.69 1.64
N VAL A 118 32.13 7.00 2.41
CA VAL A 118 31.11 7.64 3.25
C VAL A 118 31.51 7.56 4.73
N ASP A 119 31.59 8.70 5.41
CA ASP A 119 31.72 8.73 6.87
C ASP A 119 30.37 8.39 7.52
N MET A 120 30.27 7.17 8.02
CA MET A 120 29.06 6.65 8.68
C MET A 120 28.98 7.04 10.17
N LYS A 121 29.95 7.82 10.69
CA LYS A 121 29.89 8.30 12.09
C LYS A 121 28.78 9.35 12.24
N PRO A 122 28.08 9.38 13.39
CA PRO A 122 27.17 10.48 13.69
C PRO A 122 27.87 11.83 13.52
N GLY A 123 27.24 12.73 12.75
CA GLY A 123 27.72 14.10 12.62
C GLY A 123 27.59 14.89 13.92
N SER A 124 27.94 16.18 13.85
CA SER A 124 27.71 17.07 14.99
C SER A 124 26.21 17.16 15.30
N PRO A 125 25.82 17.19 16.59
CA PRO A 125 24.42 17.38 16.98
C PRO A 125 23.81 18.60 16.31
N SER A 126 22.54 18.51 15.92
CA SER A 126 21.83 19.67 15.40
C SER A 126 21.65 20.75 16.49
N LYS A 127 21.34 21.98 16.08
CA LYS A 127 20.97 23.06 17.02
C LYS A 127 19.61 22.82 17.70
N ALA A 128 18.90 21.75 17.36
CA ALA A 128 17.61 21.44 17.97
C ALA A 128 17.83 21.14 19.46
N GLN A 129 17.32 22.01 20.31
CA GLN A 129 17.34 21.80 21.74
C GLN A 129 15.99 21.23 22.19
N ARG A 130 16.06 20.19 23.03
CA ARG A 130 14.88 19.73 23.77
C ARG A 130 14.35 20.91 24.60
N PRO A 131 13.05 21.25 24.53
CA PRO A 131 12.49 22.31 25.36
C PRO A 131 12.83 22.13 26.83
N SER A 132 13.16 23.22 27.51
CA SER A 132 13.64 23.18 28.90
C SER A 132 12.65 22.54 29.86
N TRP A 133 11.35 22.73 29.62
CA TRP A 133 10.30 22.15 30.46
C TRP A 133 10.31 20.61 30.42
N LEU A 134 10.55 20.00 29.25
CA LEU A 134 10.60 18.53 29.09
C LEU A 134 11.81 17.92 29.81
N THR A 135 12.94 18.65 29.83
CA THR A 135 14.12 18.23 30.58
C THR A 135 13.90 18.35 32.09
N LYS A 136 13.20 19.40 32.54
CA LYS A 136 12.89 19.63 33.96
C LYS A 136 11.92 18.60 34.55
N THR A 137 11.04 18.02 33.72
CA THR A 137 10.08 17.02 34.16
C THR A 137 10.57 15.58 33.92
N ARG A 138 11.87 15.38 33.69
CA ARG A 138 12.43 14.03 33.57
C ARG A 138 12.27 13.30 34.91
N LEU A 139 11.64 12.13 34.88
CA LEU A 139 11.65 11.22 36.01
C LEU A 139 13.03 10.57 36.09
N ASP A 140 13.78 10.88 37.14
CA ASP A 140 15.04 10.21 37.43
C ASP A 140 14.73 8.90 38.16
N TYR A 141 14.80 7.79 37.43
CA TYR A 141 14.78 6.47 38.03
C TYR A 141 16.18 6.16 38.56
N LYS A 142 16.33 5.99 39.88
CA LYS A 142 17.53 5.41 40.46
C LYS A 142 17.34 3.89 40.45
N GLU A 143 18.21 3.18 39.74
CA GLU A 143 18.36 1.72 39.88
C GLU A 143 18.82 1.35 41.29
#